data_AF-A0A5K1BHY7-F1
#
_entry.id   AF-A0A5K1BHY7-F1
#
_cell.length_a   1.000
_cell.length_b   1.000
_cell.length_c   1.000
_cell.angle_alpha   90.00
_cell.angle_beta   90.00
_cell.angle_gamma   90.00
#
_symmetry.space_group_name_H-M   'P 1'
#
loop_
_entity.id
_entity.type
_entity.pdbx_description
1 polymer ?
#
loop_
_entity_poly.entity_id
_entity_poly.type
_entity_poly.pdbx_seq_one_letter_code
_entity_poly.pdbx_strand_id
1 'polypeptide(L)' 'QPGLNIITEMIIGYTYPGRPLANVSFKTYGYVSMMQAIYFLSDFKLGHYMKIPPKSMFVVQ' A
#
# COMPACT_ATOMS: atom_id res chain seq x y z
N GLN A 1 -5.92 -4.46 6.71
CA GLN A 1 -5.29 -5.51 7.54
C GLN A 1 -4.72 -4.84 8.80
N PRO A 2 -5.20 -5.18 10.02
CA PRO A 2 -4.87 -4.45 11.25
C PRO A 2 -3.40 -4.58 11.69
N GLY A 3 -2.69 -5.64 11.27
CA GLY A 3 -1.34 -5.93 11.74
C GLY A 3 -0.24 -5.00 11.22
N LEU A 4 -0.40 -4.43 10.02
CA LEU A 4 0.66 -3.64 9.39
C LEU A 4 0.76 -2.23 10.00
N ASN A 5 -0.38 -1.63 10.37
CA ASN A 5 -0.43 -0.35 11.08
C ASN A 5 0.31 -0.39 12.42
N ILE A 6 0.23 -1.52 13.14
CA ILE A 6 0.89 -1.71 14.44
C ILE A 6 2.41 -1.77 14.27
N ILE A 7 2.91 -2.45 13.24
CA ILE A 7 4.36 -2.54 12.96
C ILE A 7 4.89 -1.17 12.55
N THR A 8 4.17 -0.43 11.70
CA THR A 8 4.60 0.91 11.26
C THR A 8 4.59 1.94 12.39
N GLU A 9 3.59 1.89 13.29
CA GLU A 9 3.55 2.74 14.49
C GLU A 9 4.67 2.41 15.47
N MET A 10 5.05 1.14 15.61
CA MET A 10 6.14 0.71 16.48
C MET A 10 7.52 1.16 15.96
N ILE A 11 7.77 1.04 14.65
CA ILE A 11 9.05 1.43 14.03
C ILE A 11 9.25 2.94 14.10
N ILE A 12 8.22 3.74 13.80
CA ILE A 12 8.33 5.20 13.86
C ILE A 12 8.29 5.73 15.29
N GLY A 13 7.52 5.11 16.17
CA GLY A 13 7.57 5.39 17.59
C GLY A 13 8.98 5.25 18.17
N TYR A 14 9.76 4.28 17.68
CA TYR A 14 11.16 4.09 18.06
C TYR A 14 12.15 5.02 17.34
N THR A 15 11.90 5.36 16.08
CA THR A 15 12.83 6.16 15.26
C THR A 15 12.69 7.67 15.53
N TYR A 16 11.49 8.14 15.91
CA TYR A 16 11.21 9.57 16.13
C TYR A 16 10.21 9.79 17.29
N PRO A 17 10.63 9.58 18.55
CA PRO A 17 9.75 9.74 19.70
C PRO A 17 9.26 11.19 19.85
N GLY A 18 7.98 11.37 20.19
CA GLY A 18 7.38 12.66 20.50
C GLY A 18 6.84 13.48 19.32
N ARG A 19 6.89 12.97 18.07
CA ARG A 19 6.29 13.64 16.90
C ARG A 19 5.09 12.86 16.33
N PRO A 20 3.86 13.12 16.85
CA PRO A 20 2.66 12.40 16.42
C PRO A 20 2.30 12.62 14.94
N LEU A 21 2.65 13.79 14.38
CA LEU A 21 2.42 14.10 12.96
C LEU A 21 3.19 13.18 12.01
N ALA A 22 4.43 12.80 12.36
CA ALA A 22 5.25 11.89 11.55
C ALA A 22 4.66 10.47 11.52
N ASN A 23 4.10 10.03 12.65
CA ASN A 23 3.45 8.72 12.77
C ASN A 23 2.16 8.64 11.93
N VAL A 24 1.32 9.68 12.01
CA VAL A 24 0.09 9.76 11.19
C VAL A 24 0.42 9.83 9.71
N SER A 25 1.40 10.63 9.29
CA SER A 25 1.79 10.70 7.88
C SER A 25 2.26 9.35 7.34
N PHE A 26 3.10 8.64 8.07
CA PHE A 26 3.64 7.37 7.60
C PHE A 26 2.60 6.26 7.59
N LYS A 27 1.69 6.24 8.57
CA LYS A 27 0.52 5.35 8.58
C LYS A 27 -0.36 5.58 7.36
N THR A 28 -0.67 6.84 7.03
CA THR A 28 -1.49 7.17 5.87
C THR A 28 -0.79 6.77 4.57
N TYR A 29 0.51 7.07 4.42
CA TYR A 29 1.27 6.65 3.23
C TYR A 29 1.32 5.14 3.06
N GLY A 30 1.67 4.40 4.13
CA GLY A 30 1.75 2.94 4.07
C GLY A 30 0.40 2.28 3.81
N TYR A 31 -0.68 2.83 4.37
CA TYR A 31 -2.03 2.32 4.15
C TYR A 31 -2.50 2.57 2.71
N VAL A 32 -2.35 3.81 2.21
CA VAL A 32 -2.78 4.18 0.85
C VAL A 32 -1.98 3.42 -0.20
N SER A 33 -0.66 3.30 -0.04
CA SER A 33 0.17 2.55 -1.00
C SER A 33 -0.19 1.07 -1.04
N MET A 34 -0.49 0.46 0.12
CA MET A 34 -0.88 -0.94 0.18
C MET A 34 -2.26 -1.18 -0.44
N MET A 35 -3.23 -0.30 -0.17
CA MET A 35 -4.55 -0.39 -0.81
C MET A 35 -4.42 -0.29 -2.32
N GLN A 36 -3.66 0.68 -2.83
CA GLN A 36 -3.39 0.80 -4.26
C GLN A 36 -2.74 -0.47 -4.84
N ALA A 37 -1.76 -1.06 -4.13
CA ALA A 37 -1.10 -2.28 -4.57
C ALA A 37 -2.05 -3.49 -4.62
N ILE A 38 -2.99 -3.61 -3.67
CA ILE A 38 -4.00 -4.68 -3.69
C ILE A 38 -4.95 -4.49 -4.87
N TYR A 39 -5.46 -3.27 -5.08
CA TYR A 39 -6.30 -2.97 -6.24
C TYR A 39 -5.59 -3.26 -7.56
N PHE A 40 -4.31 -2.88 -7.65
CA PHE A 40 -3.45 -3.23 -8.79
C PHE A 40 -3.42 -4.74 -9.03
N LEU A 41 -3.08 -5.54 -8.03
CA LEU A 41 -3.04 -6.99 -8.15
C LEU A 41 -4.40 -7.62 -8.50
N SER A 42 -5.49 -7.06 -7.97
CA SER A 42 -6.86 -7.48 -8.31
C SER A 42 -7.17 -7.24 -9.78
N ASP A 43 -6.79 -6.09 -10.31
CA ASP A 43 -6.96 -5.74 -11.71
C ASP A 43 -6.09 -6.63 -12.61
N PHE A 44 -4.82 -6.88 -12.25
CA PHE A 44 -3.97 -7.83 -12.98
C PHE A 44 -4.58 -9.23 -13.09
N LYS A 45 -5.18 -9.71 -12.00
CA LYS A 45 -5.86 -11.02 -12.00
C LYS A 45 -7.06 -11.01 -12.96
N LEU A 46 -7.85 -9.95 -12.96
CA LEU A 46 -8.99 -9.80 -13.88
C LEU A 46 -8.52 -9.70 -15.35
N GLY A 47 -7.50 -8.89 -15.63
CA GLY A 47 -6.93 -8.76 -16.98
C GLY A 47 -6.33 -10.06 -17.50
N HIS A 48 -5.71 -10.86 -16.63
CA HIS A 48 -5.27 -12.20 -16.96
C HIS A 48 -6.44 -13.11 -17.39
N TYR A 49 -7.57 -13.07 -16.67
CA TYR A 49 -8.78 -13.80 -17.06
C TYR A 49 -9.38 -13.30 -18.39
N MET A 50 -9.29 -11.99 -18.66
CA MET A 50 -9.75 -11.38 -19.92
C MET A 50 -8.76 -11.56 -21.10
N LYS A 51 -7.64 -12.27 -20.89
CA LYS A 51 -6.54 -12.46 -21.87
C LYS A 51 -5.93 -11.14 -22.35
N ILE A 52 -5.96 -10.10 -21.53
CA ILE A 52 -5.32 -8.81 -21.82
C ILE A 52 -3.83 -8.94 -21.51
N PRO A 53 -2.92 -8.53 -22.40
CA PRO A 53 -1.49 -8.62 -22.15
C PRO A 53 -1.10 -7.77 -20.93
N PRO A 54 -0.35 -8.33 -19.97
CA PRO A 54 -0.05 -7.67 -18.68
C PRO A 54 0.78 -6.39 -18.84
N LYS A 55 1.56 -6.26 -19.93
CA LYS A 55 2.32 -5.04 -20.22
C LYS A 55 1.43 -3.85 -20.55
N SER A 56 0.35 -4.05 -21.30
CA SER A 56 -0.59 -2.98 -21.63
C SER A 56 -1.41 -2.56 -20.40
N MET A 57 -1.68 -3.51 -19.51
CA MET A 57 -2.40 -3.25 -18.25
C MET A 57 -1.56 -2.41 -17.27
N PHE A 58 -0.25 -2.70 -17.18
CA PHE A 58 0.70 -1.94 -16.34
C PHE A 58 0.85 -0.47 -16.76
N VAL A 59 0.71 -0.15 -18.06
CA VAL A 59 0.94 1.21 -18.59
C VAL A 59 -0.30 2.11 -18.47
N VAL A 60 -1.50 1.51 -18.48
CA VAL A 60 -2.78 2.24 -18.47
C VAL A 60 -3.27 2.53 -17.04
N GLN A 61 -2.88 1.70 -16.08
CA GLN A 61 -3.28 1.77 -14.67
C GLN A 61 -2.41 2.72 -13.85
#